data_AF-A0A7Y2HTX5-F1
#
_entry.id   AF-A0A7Y2HTX5-F1
#
_cell.length_a   1.000
_cell.length_b   1.000
_cell.length_c   1.000
_cell.angle_alpha   90.00
_cell.angle_beta   90.00
_cell.angle_gamma   90.00
#
_symmetry.space_group_name_H-M   'P 1'
#
loop_
_entity.id
_entity.type
_entity.pdbx_description
1 polymer ?
#
loop_
_entity_poly.entity_id
_entity_poly.type
_entity_poly.pdbx_seq_one_letter_code
_entity_poly.pdbx_strand_id
1 'polypeptide(L)'
;SSDTSKQLKRAEGWLKNHGDDPDLLLAAARLCLKNELWGKARSYLETVLSLRPTPEAYQEYGALLTQMGEADAAALAYRDGLGMVAAAPLTAIPHMDADKP
;
A
#
# COMPACT_ATOMS: atom_id res chain seq x y z
N SER A 1 -13.86 1.33 -20.21
CA SER A 1 -14.51 2.44 -19.50
C SER A 1 -15.47 1.91 -18.45
N SER A 2 -15.01 1.69 -17.22
CA SER A 2 -15.92 1.65 -16.06
C SER A 2 -15.86 3.03 -15.43
N ASP A 3 -17.01 3.65 -15.13
CA ASP A 3 -17.08 4.96 -14.45
C ASP A 3 -16.38 4.91 -13.09
N THR A 4 -15.09 5.23 -13.05
CA THR A 4 -14.27 5.18 -11.83
C THR A 4 -14.81 6.11 -10.75
N SER A 5 -15.45 7.21 -11.14
CA SER A 5 -16.11 8.14 -10.23
C SER A 5 -17.37 7.53 -9.58
N LYS A 6 -18.15 6.72 -10.31
CA LYS A 6 -19.30 5.99 -9.74
C LYS A 6 -18.84 4.88 -8.80
N GLN A 7 -17.76 4.19 -9.16
CA GLN A 7 -17.12 3.19 -8.30
C GLN A 7 -16.60 3.83 -7.00
N LEU A 8 -15.95 5.00 -7.10
CA LEU A 8 -15.48 5.73 -5.92
C LEU A 8 -16.63 6.11 -4.99
N LYS A 9 -17.71 6.70 -5.51
CA LYS A 9 -18.89 7.04 -4.70
C LYS A 9 -19.48 5.83 -3.99
N ARG A 10 -19.47 4.66 -4.65
CA ARG A 10 -19.96 3.41 -4.04
C ARG A 10 -19.03 2.93 -2.93
N ALA A 11 -17.71 2.95 -3.16
CA ALA A 11 -16.71 2.60 -2.14
C ALA A 11 -16.80 3.54 -0.92
N GLU A 12 -16.88 4.86 -1.15
CA GLU A 12 -17.09 5.85 -0.08
C GLU A 12 -18.41 5.62 0.67
N GLY A 13 -19.46 5.16 -0.02
CA GLY A 13 -20.71 4.74 0.59
C GLY A 13 -20.54 3.57 1.56
N TRP A 14 -19.75 2.56 1.18
CA TRP A 14 -19.45 1.41 2.03
C TRP A 14 -18.57 1.79 3.24
N LEU A 15 -17.61 2.70 3.06
CA LEU A 15 -16.74 3.16 4.14
C LEU A 15 -17.51 3.82 5.30
N LYS A 16 -18.70 4.38 5.07
CA LYS A 16 -19.54 4.92 6.15
C LYS A 16 -19.93 3.88 7.21
N ASN A 17 -20.01 2.62 6.82
CA ASN A 17 -20.38 1.51 7.69
C ASN A 17 -19.20 0.58 8.02
N HIS A 18 -18.09 0.73 7.31
CA HIS A 18 -16.89 -0.12 7.37
C HIS A 18 -15.62 0.74 7.33
N GLY A 19 -15.55 1.77 8.19
CA GLY A 19 -14.55 2.85 8.10
C GLY A 19 -13.09 2.40 8.22
N ASP A 20 -12.86 1.27 8.90
CA ASP A 20 -11.52 0.73 9.18
C ASP A 20 -11.23 -0.57 8.41
N ASP A 21 -11.99 -0.89 7.36
CA ASP A 21 -11.65 -2.02 6.49
C ASP A 21 -10.48 -1.61 5.55
N PRO A 22 -9.25 -2.12 5.78
CA PRO A 22 -8.07 -1.68 5.02
C PRO A 22 -8.15 -2.08 3.55
N ASP A 23 -8.84 -3.16 3.20
CA ASP A 23 -8.98 -3.60 1.82
C ASP A 23 -9.95 -2.68 1.05
N LEU A 24 -11.03 -2.24 1.72
CA LEU A 24 -11.95 -1.24 1.18
C LEU A 24 -11.29 0.15 1.06
N LEU A 25 -10.50 0.57 2.05
CA LEU A 25 -9.74 1.81 2.02
C LEU A 25 -8.72 1.82 0.86
N LEU A 26 -7.99 0.72 0.65
CA LEU A 26 -7.05 0.58 -0.46
C LEU A 26 -7.76 0.61 -1.82
N ALA A 27 -8.93 -0.01 -1.93
CA ALA A 27 -9.75 0.09 -3.13
C ALA A 27 -10.19 1.55 -3.40
N ALA A 28 -10.61 2.29 -2.36
CA ALA A 28 -10.96 3.70 -2.47
C ALA A 28 -9.75 4.56 -2.88
N ALA A 29 -8.58 4.32 -2.30
CA ALA A 29 -7.33 5.00 -2.67
C ALA A 29 -7.01 4.82 -4.15
N ARG A 30 -7.01 3.58 -4.66
CA ARG A 30 -6.76 3.26 -6.07
C ARG A 30 -7.78 3.92 -7.01
N LEU A 31 -9.03 4.02 -6.59
CA LEU A 31 -10.06 4.75 -7.34
C LEU A 31 -9.78 6.26 -7.31
N CYS A 32 -9.35 6.84 -6.20
CA CYS A 32 -8.92 8.23 -6.13
C CYS A 32 -7.71 8.51 -7.05
N LEU A 33 -6.70 7.63 -7.07
CA LEU A 33 -5.55 7.76 -7.99
C LEU A 33 -6.00 7.81 -9.45
N LYS A 34 -6.90 6.91 -9.86
CA LYS A 34 -7.46 6.87 -11.21
C LYS A 34 -8.35 8.07 -11.57
N ASN A 35 -8.87 8.79 -10.57
CA ASN A 35 -9.64 10.03 -10.76
C ASN A 35 -8.79 11.28 -10.46
N GLU A 36 -7.48 11.13 -10.26
CA GLU A 36 -6.54 12.22 -9.97
C GLU A 36 -6.86 13.02 -8.69
N LEU A 37 -7.50 12.35 -7.73
CA LEU A 37 -7.86 12.91 -6.43
C LEU A 37 -6.75 12.65 -5.40
N TRP A 38 -5.58 13.27 -5.63
CA TRP A 38 -4.34 12.99 -4.90
C TRP A 38 -4.45 13.13 -3.39
N GLY A 39 -5.06 14.22 -2.90
CA GLY A 39 -5.24 14.44 -1.45
C GLY A 39 -6.08 13.36 -0.77
N LYS A 40 -7.15 12.89 -1.43
CA LYS A 40 -7.97 11.78 -0.92
C LYS A 40 -7.23 10.44 -0.96
N ALA A 41 -6.53 10.18 -2.07
CA ALA A 41 -5.70 8.98 -2.20
C ALA A 41 -4.67 8.91 -1.07
N ARG A 42 -4.03 10.04 -0.76
CA ARG A 42 -3.08 10.19 0.35
C ARG A 42 -3.72 9.83 1.68
N SER A 43 -4.84 10.46 2.04
CA SER A 43 -5.51 10.19 3.32
C SER A 43 -5.93 8.72 3.46
N TYR A 44 -6.42 8.09 2.39
CA TYR A 44 -6.76 6.66 2.42
C TYR A 44 -5.53 5.77 2.59
N LEU A 45 -4.44 6.03 1.86
CA LEU A 45 -3.19 5.26 1.99
C LEU A 45 -2.53 5.44 3.36
N GLU A 46 -2.53 6.64 3.93
CA GLU A 46 -2.04 6.91 5.29
C GLU A 46 -2.85 6.12 6.33
N THR A 47 -4.17 6.02 6.14
CA THR A 47 -5.04 5.19 7.00
C THR A 47 -4.73 3.70 6.83
N VAL A 48 -4.58 3.20 5.60
CA VAL A 48 -4.19 1.80 5.33
C VAL A 48 -2.85 1.48 5.98
N LEU A 49 -1.84 2.34 5.83
CA LEU A 49 -0.52 2.15 6.43
C LEU A 49 -0.55 2.17 7.96
N SER A 50 -1.48 2.93 8.55
CA SER A 50 -1.68 2.97 10.00
C SER A 50 -2.37 1.70 10.54
N LEU A 51 -3.28 1.10 9.76
CA LEU A 51 -4.05 -0.09 10.16
C LEU A 51 -3.34 -1.40 9.81
N ARG A 52 -2.81 -1.49 8.59
CA ARG A 52 -2.18 -2.69 8.03
C ARG A 52 -1.05 -2.27 7.08
N PRO A 53 0.14 -1.92 7.62
CA PRO A 53 1.29 -1.65 6.78
C PRO A 53 1.66 -2.89 5.96
N THR A 54 1.86 -2.71 4.66
CA THR A 54 2.26 -3.76 3.71
C THR A 54 3.24 -3.19 2.70
N PRO A 55 4.15 -4.00 2.14
CA PRO A 55 5.04 -3.56 1.07
C PRO A 55 4.28 -2.91 -0.10
N GLU A 56 3.13 -3.48 -0.46
CA GLU A 56 2.27 -2.98 -1.53
C GLU A 56 1.67 -1.60 -1.22
N ALA A 57 1.16 -1.40 0.00
CA ALA A 57 0.64 -0.09 0.41
C ALA A 57 1.73 0.99 0.43
N TYR A 58 2.95 0.66 0.88
CA TYR A 58 4.10 1.56 0.83
C TYR A 58 4.52 1.88 -0.60
N GLN A 59 4.50 0.91 -1.51
CA GLN A 59 4.81 1.12 -2.92
C GLN A 59 3.80 2.09 -3.57
N GLU A 60 2.49 1.88 -3.37
CA GLU A 60 1.45 2.77 -3.89
C GLU A 60 1.55 4.18 -3.29
N TYR A 61 1.88 4.29 -2.00
CA TYR A 61 2.08 5.58 -1.32
C TYR A 61 3.30 6.33 -1.85
N GLY A 62 4.45 5.65 -2.03
CA GLY A 62 5.64 6.24 -2.64
C GLY A 62 5.38 6.72 -4.08
N ALA A 63 4.57 5.98 -4.85
CA ALA A 63 4.21 6.36 -6.21
C ALA A 63 3.35 7.63 -6.23
N LEU A 64 2.37 7.71 -5.33
CA LEU A 64 1.55 8.92 -5.15
C LEU A 64 2.41 10.13 -4.77
N LEU A 65 3.29 9.99 -3.77
CA LEU A 65 4.15 11.08 -3.33
C LEU A 65 5.10 11.56 -4.44
N THR A 66 5.62 10.63 -5.24
CA THR A 66 6.42 10.95 -6.43
C THR A 66 5.61 11.81 -7.41
N GLN A 67 4.36 11.44 -7.67
CA GLN A 67 3.47 12.19 -8.55
C GLN A 67 3.11 13.57 -7.99
N MET A 68 3.11 13.72 -6.66
CA MET A 68 2.90 15.00 -5.98
C MET A 68 4.18 15.86 -5.87
N GLY A 69 5.33 15.38 -6.36
CA GLY A 69 6.62 16.09 -6.28
C GLY A 69 7.32 15.98 -4.93
N GLU A 70 6.84 15.11 -4.03
CA GLU A 70 7.36 14.90 -2.68
C GLU A 70 8.44 13.79 -2.68
N ALA A 71 9.54 14.01 -3.41
CA ALA A 71 10.55 12.99 -3.69
C ALA A 71 11.19 12.37 -2.43
N ASP A 72 11.52 13.19 -1.43
CA ASP A 72 12.12 12.70 -0.18
C ASP A 72 11.15 11.78 0.57
N ALA A 73 9.88 12.19 0.70
CA ALA A 73 8.86 11.38 1.35
C ALA A 73 8.58 10.08 0.58
N ALA A 74 8.59 10.14 -0.75
CA ALA A 74 8.46 8.96 -1.61
C ALA A 74 9.60 7.96 -1.37
N ALA A 75 10.85 8.44 -1.33
CA ALA A 75 12.01 7.60 -1.07
C ALA A 75 11.94 6.91 0.30
N LEU A 76 11.48 7.61 1.34
CA LEU A 76 11.23 7.03 2.66
C LEU A 76 10.17 5.92 2.59
N ALA A 77 9.02 6.18 1.96
CA ALA A 77 7.95 5.20 1.81
C ALA A 77 8.42 3.93 1.08
N TYR A 78 9.15 4.08 -0.04
CA TYR A 78 9.71 2.93 -0.76
C TYR A 78 10.70 2.14 0.09
N ARG A 79 11.60 2.82 0.81
CA ARG A 79 12.57 2.16 1.69
C ARG A 79 11.87 1.37 2.79
N ASP A 80 10.85 1.94 3.41
CA ASP A 80 10.12 1.28 4.49
C ASP A 80 9.40 0.02 3.97
N GLY A 81 8.75 0.12 2.80
CA GLY A 81 8.15 -1.04 2.12
C GLY A 81 9.17 -2.13 1.73
N LEU A 82 10.35 -1.74 1.22
CA LEU A 82 11.44 -2.68 0.92
C LEU A 82 11.99 -3.36 2.18
N GLY A 83 12.10 -2.62 3.29
CA GLY A 83 12.53 -3.14 4.58
C GLY A 83 11.64 -4.27 5.10
N MET A 84 10.33 -4.21 4.82
CA MET A 84 9.37 -5.26 5.19
C MET A 84 9.60 -6.57 4.43
N VAL A 85 10.01 -6.51 3.15
CA VAL A 85 10.30 -7.70 2.34
C VAL A 85 11.68 -8.28 2.70
N ALA A 86 12.67 -7.42 2.90
CA ALA A 86 14.04 -7.84 3.22
C ALA A 86 14.18 -8.42 4.64
N ALA A 87 13.28 -8.07 5.57
CA ALA A 87 13.25 -8.62 6.92
C ALA A 87 12.67 -10.05 7.00
N ALA A 88 12.14 -10.60 5.90
CA ALA A 88 11.77 -12.01 5.86
C ALA A 88 13.06 -12.85 6.04
N PRO A 89 13.16 -13.70 7.08
CA PRO A 89 14.36 -14.49 7.28
C PRO A 89 14.54 -15.36 6.04
N LEU A 90 15.68 -15.20 5.37
CA LEU A 90 16.20 -16.21 4.46
C LEU A 90 16.29 -17.48 5.28
N THR A 91 15.30 -18.35 5.19
CA THR A 91 15.34 -19.66 5.84
C THR A 91 16.58 -20.34 5.29
N ALA A 92 17.59 -20.45 6.16
CA ALA A 92 18.80 -21.19 5.85
C ALA A 92 18.34 -22.56 5.36
N ILE A 93 18.60 -22.86 4.09
CA ILE A 93 18.34 -24.18 3.53
C ILE A 93 19.11 -25.14 4.46
N PRO A 94 18.45 -26.08 5.16
CA PRO A 94 19.18 -27.04 5.96
C PRO A 94 20.05 -27.81 4.98
N HIS A 95 21.34 -27.50 4.98
CA HIS A 95 22.32 -28.33 4.29
C HIS A 95 22.16 -29.72 4.91
N MET A 96 21.94 -30.71 4.05
CA MET A 96 22.03 -32.11 4.43
C MET A 96 23.34 -32.27 5.19
N ASP A 97 23.28 -32.77 6.42
CA ASP A 97 24.45 -33.17 7.19
C ASP A 97 25.38 -33.95 6.26
N ALA A 98 26.50 -33.32 5.89
CA ALA A 98 27.57 -34.02 5.22
C ALA A 98 28.02 -35.11 6.18
N ASP A 99 27.70 -36.35 5.80
CA ASP A 99 28.09 -37.58 6.44
C ASP A 99 29.55 -37.46 6.88
N LYS A 100 29.75 -37.38 8.20
CA LYS A 100 31.08 -37.28 8.77
C LYS A 100 31.68 -38.70 8.74
N PRO A 101 32.92 -38.87 8.25
CA PRO A 101 33.53 -40.18 8.01
C PRO A 101 33.65 -41.05 9.26
#